data_AF-A0A7R7XHD5-F1
#
_entry.id   AF-A0A7R7XHD5-F1
#
_cell.length_a   1.000
_cell.length_b   1.000
_cell.length_c   1.000
_cell.angle_alpha   90.00
_cell.angle_beta   90.00
_cell.angle_gamma   90.00
#
_symmetry.space_group_name_H-M   'P 1'
#
loop_
_entity.id
_entity.type
_entity.pdbx_description
1 polymer ?
#
loop_
_entity_poly.entity_id
_entity_poly.type
_entity_poly.pdbx_seq_one_letter_code
_entity_poly.pdbx_strand_id
1 'polypeptide(L)'
;MVLSSIWRKQPKTVPTDKIIPLRAWDDAPFLRYLGFDFTMQFNDVLDPSKLQAGLVRLIDTGEWRQLGARLRVNRSDHLEYHLPTCHDASRPAFRFTTAEHRMGIASHILGSQLPRPGDDSTHLYPSPAEFAPLLRHPQSPRWLSDWMYSDIPQLHIHVVLFQDATLITITHLHTLFDAMARAEFIKAWAAAVGGRDQDIPRCIPIDQDPFAAVGSEKAAAKNYVYYEHLLSWPAMILFFLRLLFEILLYWKDEQHTFRIPGRCVDRMREATLASLTDNRQVHTSPSALRE
;
A
#
# COMPACT_ATOMS: atom_id res chain seq x y z
N MET A 1 -17.17 12.21 -6.01
CA MET A 1 -17.11 13.36 -5.09
C MET A 1 -15.83 14.16 -5.36
N VAL A 2 -15.83 14.96 -6.44
CA VAL A 2 -14.67 15.71 -6.96
C VAL A 2 -14.74 17.20 -6.59
N LEU A 3 -15.85 17.66 -6.00
CA LEU A 3 -16.13 19.07 -5.77
C LEU A 3 -15.33 19.72 -4.62
N SER A 4 -14.79 18.94 -3.67
CA SER A 4 -14.11 19.51 -2.48
C SER A 4 -12.68 20.00 -2.75
N SER A 5 -12.04 19.57 -3.85
CA SER A 5 -10.68 20.01 -4.21
C SER A 5 -10.65 21.33 -4.98
N ILE A 6 -11.75 21.75 -5.59
CA ILE A 6 -11.84 22.95 -6.44
C ILE A 6 -11.50 24.25 -5.65
N TRP A 7 -11.68 24.22 -4.33
CA TRP A 7 -11.50 25.39 -3.47
C TRP A 7 -10.27 25.32 -2.55
N ARG A 8 -9.52 24.21 -2.57
CA ARG A 8 -8.31 24.07 -1.75
C ARG A 8 -7.11 24.67 -2.47
N LYS A 9 -6.51 25.71 -1.88
CA LYS A 9 -5.24 26.26 -2.35
C LYS A 9 -4.10 25.37 -1.89
N GLN A 10 -3.11 25.14 -2.76
CA GLN A 10 -1.90 24.45 -2.33
C GLN A 10 -1.18 25.25 -1.24
N PRO A 11 -0.54 24.56 -0.28
CA PRO A 11 0.38 25.19 0.65
C PRO A 11 1.47 25.95 -0.10
N LYS A 12 1.88 27.10 0.43
CA LYS A 12 3.00 27.85 -0.14
C LYS A 12 4.27 26.99 -0.09
N THR A 13 5.04 27.04 -1.17
CA THR A 13 6.38 26.45 -1.18
C THR A 13 7.22 27.08 -0.08
N VAL A 14 7.82 26.23 0.75
CA VAL A 14 8.75 26.68 1.79
C VAL A 14 10.13 26.78 1.15
N PRO A 15 10.81 27.94 1.16
CA PRO A 15 12.07 28.14 0.41
C PRO A 15 13.21 27.20 0.81
N THR A 16 13.17 26.64 2.02
CA THR A 16 14.17 25.71 2.53
C THR A 16 13.95 24.27 2.06
N ASP A 17 12.80 23.95 1.47
CA ASP A 17 12.50 22.58 1.06
C ASP A 17 13.32 22.21 -0.18
N LYS A 18 13.86 20.98 -0.18
CA LYS A 18 14.37 20.37 -1.41
C LYS A 18 13.16 19.87 -2.21
N ILE A 19 12.97 20.41 -3.40
CA ILE A 19 11.91 20.00 -4.32
C ILE A 19 12.48 18.94 -5.26
N ILE A 20 11.85 17.77 -5.30
CA ILE A 20 12.25 16.63 -6.15
C ILE A 20 11.02 16.15 -6.95
N PRO A 21 11.07 16.05 -8.28
CA PRO A 21 10.01 15.41 -9.05
C PRO A 21 9.78 13.96 -8.59
N LEU A 22 8.52 13.49 -8.58
CA LEU A 22 8.31 12.04 -8.41
C LEU A 22 8.90 11.28 -9.59
N ARG A 23 9.40 10.08 -9.30
CA ARG A 23 9.91 9.17 -10.34
C ARG A 23 8.76 8.76 -11.27
N ALA A 24 9.07 8.53 -12.54
CA ALA A 24 8.05 8.26 -13.56
C ALA A 24 7.15 7.06 -13.20
N TRP A 25 7.73 6.03 -12.58
CA TRP A 25 7.00 4.83 -12.14
C TRP A 25 6.13 5.06 -10.90
N ASP A 26 6.44 6.07 -10.06
CA ASP A 26 5.65 6.42 -8.88
C ASP A 26 4.54 7.43 -9.23
N ASP A 27 4.74 8.25 -10.26
CA ASP A 27 3.81 9.30 -10.71
C ASP A 27 2.73 8.80 -11.69
N ALA A 28 2.67 7.49 -11.95
CA ALA A 28 1.71 6.92 -12.89
C ALA A 28 0.26 7.23 -12.47
N PRO A 29 -0.62 7.70 -13.38
CA PRO A 29 -1.94 8.23 -13.00
C PRO A 29 -2.79 7.31 -12.12
N PHE A 30 -2.76 6.00 -12.36
CA PHE A 30 -3.52 5.03 -11.57
C PHE A 30 -2.96 4.85 -10.15
N LEU A 31 -1.64 4.98 -9.94
CA LEU A 31 -1.01 4.84 -8.62
C LEU A 31 -1.28 6.05 -7.72
N ARG A 32 -1.41 7.26 -8.30
CA ARG A 32 -1.68 8.50 -7.54
C ARG A 32 -2.93 8.40 -6.67
N TYR A 33 -3.92 7.62 -7.10
CA TYR A 33 -5.21 7.48 -6.40
C TYR A 33 -5.29 6.28 -5.46
N LEU A 34 -4.23 5.49 -5.33
CA LEU A 34 -4.18 4.35 -4.43
C LEU A 34 -3.65 4.77 -3.06
N GLY A 35 -4.56 4.85 -2.08
CA GLY A 35 -4.22 4.97 -0.66
C GLY A 35 -4.43 3.65 0.06
N PHE A 36 -3.54 3.33 1.00
CA PHE A 36 -3.62 2.11 1.81
C PHE A 36 -3.71 2.44 3.29
N ASP A 37 -4.53 1.64 3.98
CA ASP A 37 -4.37 1.40 5.41
C ASP A 37 -3.93 -0.04 5.60
N PHE A 38 -2.70 -0.22 6.07
CA PHE A 38 -2.17 -1.55 6.37
C PHE A 38 -2.16 -1.75 7.89
N THR A 39 -3.00 -2.65 8.38
CA THR A 39 -3.13 -2.92 9.82
C THR A 39 -2.47 -4.23 10.21
N MET A 40 -1.64 -4.18 11.24
CA MET A 40 -1.03 -5.34 11.90
C MET A 40 -1.64 -5.48 13.29
N GLN A 41 -2.02 -6.71 13.65
CA GLN A 41 -2.45 -7.06 15.00
C GLN A 41 -1.33 -7.80 15.73
N PHE A 42 -1.05 -7.38 16.95
CA PHE A 42 -0.17 -8.04 17.89
C PHE A 42 -1.00 -8.52 19.08
N ASN A 43 -0.81 -9.76 19.52
CA ASN A 43 -1.51 -10.34 20.68
C ASN A 43 -0.82 -9.97 22.00
N ASP A 44 -0.14 -8.83 22.01
CA ASP A 44 0.58 -8.27 23.14
C ASP A 44 0.33 -6.76 23.16
N VAL A 45 0.44 -6.17 24.35
CA VAL A 45 0.36 -4.72 24.54
C VAL A 45 1.75 -4.12 24.32
N LEU A 46 1.95 -3.48 23.17
CA LEU A 46 3.20 -2.82 22.81
C LEU A 46 3.26 -1.42 23.42
N ASP A 47 4.47 -0.91 23.64
CA ASP A 47 4.74 0.44 24.15
C ASP A 47 4.72 1.47 23.00
N PRO A 48 3.71 2.36 22.89
CA PRO A 48 3.62 3.32 21.80
C PRO A 48 4.76 4.33 21.79
N SER A 49 5.31 4.69 22.97
CA SER A 49 6.43 5.62 23.06
C SER A 49 7.69 5.01 22.47
N LYS A 50 7.94 3.71 22.68
CA LYS A 50 9.06 3.00 22.02
C LYS A 50 8.85 2.88 20.52
N LEU A 51 7.63 2.59 20.08
CA LEU A 51 7.28 2.54 18.65
C LEU A 51 7.55 3.89 17.97
N GLN A 52 7.07 4.98 18.57
CA GLN A 52 7.28 6.34 18.07
C GLN A 52 8.77 6.73 18.08
N ALA A 53 9.48 6.47 19.18
CA ALA A 53 10.91 6.78 19.29
C ALA A 53 11.76 5.98 18.28
N GLY A 54 11.41 4.72 18.03
CA GLY A 54 12.05 3.91 16.98
C GLY A 54 11.79 4.47 15.58
N LEU A 55 10.60 5.02 15.33
CA LEU A 55 10.30 5.65 14.05
C LEU A 55 11.09 6.96 13.85
N VAL A 56 11.23 7.77 14.91
CA VAL A 56 12.10 8.96 14.89
C VAL A 56 13.53 8.55 14.55
N ARG A 57 14.10 7.56 15.26
CA ARG A 57 15.45 7.06 14.97
C ARG A 57 15.63 6.57 13.54
N LEU A 58 14.65 5.82 13.01
CA LEU A 58 14.69 5.36 11.61
C LEU A 58 14.75 6.55 10.64
N ILE A 59 13.88 7.53 10.81
CA ILE A 59 13.81 8.72 9.95
C ILE A 59 15.12 9.52 9.99
N ASP A 60 15.78 9.59 11.14
CA ASP A 60 17.05 10.30 11.30
C ASP A 60 18.25 9.50 10.74
N THR A 61 18.03 8.25 10.30
CA THR A 61 19.08 7.38 9.76
C THR A 61 19.23 7.55 8.25
N GLY A 62 20.24 8.33 7.83
CA GLY A 62 20.63 8.46 6.41
C GLY A 62 19.50 9.00 5.52
N GLU A 63 19.18 8.27 4.44
CA GLU A 63 18.18 8.70 3.45
C GLU A 63 16.73 8.37 3.83
N TRP A 64 16.49 7.67 4.96
CA TRP A 64 15.13 7.40 5.45
C TRP A 64 14.35 8.68 5.78
N ARG A 65 15.05 9.80 6.01
CA ARG A 65 14.46 11.13 6.19
C ARG A 65 13.53 11.55 5.06
N GLN A 66 13.68 10.96 3.87
CA GLN A 66 12.85 11.22 2.70
C GLN A 66 11.39 10.79 2.88
N LEU A 67 11.09 9.88 3.81
CA LEU A 67 9.70 9.51 4.15
C LEU A 67 8.91 10.69 4.73
N GLY A 68 9.62 11.69 5.26
CA GLY A 68 9.04 12.96 5.64
C GLY A 68 8.74 13.89 4.48
N ALA A 69 8.90 13.50 3.22
CA ALA A 69 8.53 14.35 2.09
C ALA A 69 7.01 14.58 2.04
N ARG A 70 6.63 15.78 1.62
CA ARG A 70 5.24 16.18 1.40
C ARG A 70 4.93 16.15 -0.08
N LEU A 71 3.73 15.72 -0.42
CA LEU A 71 3.31 15.62 -1.81
C LEU A 71 2.71 16.94 -2.29
N ARG A 72 3.08 17.38 -3.48
CA ARG A 72 2.48 18.53 -4.19
C ARG A 72 2.26 18.18 -5.66
N VAL A 73 1.44 18.97 -6.35
CA VAL A 73 1.35 18.94 -7.81
C VAL A 73 1.92 20.24 -8.38
N ASN A 74 2.79 20.14 -9.39
CA ASN A 74 3.39 21.29 -10.03
C ASN A 74 2.49 21.88 -11.13
N ARG A 75 2.98 22.92 -11.82
CA ARG A 75 2.23 23.61 -12.90
C ARG A 75 1.94 22.73 -14.12
N SER A 76 2.67 21.63 -14.27
CA SER A 76 2.54 20.68 -15.36
C SER A 76 1.73 19.44 -14.97
N ASP A 77 1.00 19.48 -13.86
CA ASP A 77 0.19 18.37 -13.35
C ASP A 77 0.98 17.09 -12.97
N HIS A 78 2.26 17.26 -12.63
CA HIS A 78 3.11 16.20 -12.10
C HIS A 78 3.26 16.30 -10.59
N LEU A 79 3.29 15.15 -9.92
CA LEU A 79 3.56 15.12 -8.49
C LEU A 79 5.05 15.40 -8.22
N GLU A 80 5.30 16.10 -7.13
CA GLU A 80 6.64 16.37 -6.64
C GLU A 80 6.70 16.29 -5.12
N TYR A 81 7.85 15.87 -4.63
CA TYR A 81 8.22 15.88 -3.22
C TYR A 81 8.74 17.25 -2.81
N HIS A 82 8.18 17.76 -1.72
CA HIS A 82 8.71 18.88 -0.96
C HIS A 82 9.29 18.28 0.31
N LEU A 83 10.62 18.14 0.35
CA LEU A 83 11.33 17.55 1.48
C LEU A 83 11.94 18.67 2.34
N PRO A 84 11.47 18.85 3.58
CA PRO A 84 12.05 19.83 4.48
C PRO A 84 13.48 19.47 4.87
N THR A 85 14.27 20.52 5.08
CA THR A 85 15.66 20.40 5.55
C THR A 85 15.76 19.77 6.92
N CYS A 86 14.81 20.08 7.80
CA CYS A 86 14.63 19.47 9.12
C CYS A 86 13.15 19.15 9.37
N HIS A 87 12.90 18.20 10.26
CA HIS A 87 11.56 17.88 10.74
C HIS A 87 11.43 18.37 12.18
N ASP A 88 10.38 19.13 12.45
CA ASP A 88 10.09 19.69 13.78
C ASP A 88 8.62 19.48 14.16
N ALA A 89 8.20 20.03 15.31
CA ALA A 89 6.82 19.89 15.77
C ALA A 89 5.79 20.54 14.83
N SER A 90 6.17 21.58 14.08
CA SER A 90 5.31 22.24 13.10
C SER A 90 5.24 21.45 11.79
N ARG A 91 6.34 20.81 11.40
CA ARG A 91 6.50 20.03 10.18
C ARG A 91 7.13 18.67 10.52
N PRO A 92 6.38 17.76 11.16
CA PRO A 92 6.92 16.45 11.54
C PRO A 92 7.09 15.53 10.32
N ALA A 93 8.05 14.61 10.39
CA ALA A 93 8.32 13.64 9.32
C ALA A 93 7.19 12.63 9.12
N PHE A 94 6.40 12.38 10.15
CA PHE A 94 5.27 11.46 10.13
C PHE A 94 4.25 11.93 11.16
N ARG A 95 3.03 11.43 11.04
CA ARG A 95 2.03 11.55 12.11
C ARG A 95 2.00 10.27 12.91
N PHE A 96 1.89 10.40 14.23
CA PHE A 96 1.76 9.27 15.14
C PHE A 96 0.63 9.57 16.12
N THR A 97 -0.36 8.69 16.19
CA THR A 97 -1.52 8.85 17.06
C THR A 97 -1.77 7.56 17.83
N THR A 98 -2.34 7.69 19.02
CA THR A 98 -2.66 6.55 19.89
C THR A 98 -4.10 6.66 20.38
N ALA A 99 -4.80 5.53 20.41
CA ALA A 99 -6.10 5.38 21.04
C ALA A 99 -6.06 4.20 22.01
N GLU A 100 -6.81 4.28 23.10
CA GLU A 100 -6.84 3.26 24.15
C GLU A 100 -8.26 2.79 24.42
N HIS A 101 -8.44 1.48 24.55
CA HIS A 101 -9.67 0.84 24.97
C HIS A 101 -9.43 0.07 26.28
N ARG A 102 -10.21 0.38 27.31
CA ARG A 102 -10.15 -0.29 28.64
C ARG A 102 -10.88 -1.63 28.63
N MET A 103 -10.59 -2.47 27.64
CA MET A 103 -11.17 -3.80 27.45
C MET A 103 -10.23 -4.67 26.62
N GLY A 104 -10.47 -5.99 26.63
CA GLY A 104 -9.85 -6.89 25.66
C GLY A 104 -10.45 -6.72 24.26
N ILE A 105 -9.67 -7.02 23.23
CA ILE A 105 -10.06 -6.85 21.82
C ILE A 105 -11.32 -7.66 21.47
N ALA A 106 -11.49 -8.83 22.08
CA ALA A 106 -12.65 -9.69 21.87
C ALA A 106 -13.96 -9.13 22.46
N SER A 107 -13.88 -8.14 23.36
CA SER A 107 -15.05 -7.46 23.93
C SER A 107 -15.46 -6.21 23.15
N HIS A 108 -14.60 -5.74 22.23
CA HIS A 108 -14.87 -4.55 21.43
C HIS A 108 -15.70 -4.90 20.20
N ILE A 109 -16.75 -4.11 19.91
CA ILE A 109 -17.73 -4.39 18.85
C ILE A 109 -17.11 -4.67 17.46
N LEU A 110 -16.10 -3.89 17.05
CA LEU A 110 -15.33 -4.13 15.81
C LEU A 110 -14.13 -5.10 16.02
N GLY A 111 -13.34 -4.91 17.08
CA GLY A 111 -12.18 -5.74 17.39
C GLY A 111 -12.50 -7.24 17.50
N SER A 112 -13.68 -7.61 18.02
CA SER A 112 -14.11 -9.00 18.15
C SER A 112 -14.31 -9.70 16.81
N GLN A 113 -14.50 -8.93 15.73
CA GLN A 113 -14.75 -9.39 14.36
C GLN A 113 -13.47 -9.43 13.50
N LEU A 114 -12.34 -8.96 14.03
CA LEU A 114 -11.05 -9.06 13.33
C LEU A 114 -10.60 -10.53 13.21
N PRO A 115 -9.84 -10.89 12.17
CA PRO A 115 -9.33 -12.24 11.99
C PRO A 115 -8.52 -12.71 13.20
N ARG A 116 -8.82 -13.92 13.69
CA ARG A 116 -8.12 -14.52 14.84
C ARG A 116 -7.09 -15.56 14.39
N PRO A 117 -5.91 -15.59 15.03
CA PRO A 117 -4.96 -16.67 14.82
C PRO A 117 -5.56 -18.00 15.31
N GLY A 118 -5.19 -19.10 14.64
CA GLY A 118 -5.58 -20.46 15.03
C GLY A 118 -6.93 -20.97 14.50
N ASP A 119 -7.72 -20.14 13.82
CA ASP A 119 -9.02 -20.57 13.26
C ASP A 119 -8.90 -21.22 11.88
N ASP A 120 -8.85 -22.56 11.76
CA ASP A 120 -8.72 -23.24 10.46
C ASP A 120 -10.03 -23.29 9.62
N SER A 121 -11.02 -22.46 9.95
CA SER A 121 -12.28 -22.37 9.20
C SER A 121 -12.19 -21.41 8.02
N THR A 122 -13.02 -21.69 7.01
CA THR A 122 -13.30 -20.73 5.95
C THR A 122 -14.26 -19.69 6.52
N HIS A 123 -13.84 -18.43 6.51
CA HIS A 123 -14.65 -17.34 7.03
C HIS A 123 -14.71 -16.19 6.03
N LEU A 124 -15.91 -15.65 5.82
CA LEU A 124 -16.14 -14.43 5.06
C LEU A 124 -16.24 -13.27 6.06
N TYR A 125 -15.30 -12.35 5.98
CA TYR A 125 -15.26 -11.17 6.83
C TYR A 125 -16.08 -10.03 6.22
N PRO A 126 -16.58 -9.11 7.07
CA PRO A 126 -17.15 -7.84 6.62
C PRO A 126 -16.17 -7.06 5.77
N SER A 127 -16.65 -5.98 5.16
CA SER A 127 -15.78 -5.15 4.35
C SER A 127 -14.67 -4.54 5.20
N PRO A 128 -13.40 -4.50 4.74
CA PRO A 128 -12.32 -3.83 5.46
C PRO A 128 -12.66 -2.38 5.84
N ALA A 129 -13.49 -1.71 5.04
CA ALA A 129 -13.95 -0.35 5.31
C ALA A 129 -14.80 -0.23 6.59
N GLU A 130 -15.50 -1.28 7.01
CA GLU A 130 -16.31 -1.30 8.24
C GLU A 130 -15.43 -1.22 9.50
N PHE A 131 -14.18 -1.63 9.42
CA PHE A 131 -13.22 -1.53 10.52
C PHE A 131 -12.55 -0.16 10.63
N ALA A 132 -12.73 0.73 9.64
CA ALA A 132 -12.08 2.04 9.61
C ALA A 132 -12.28 2.89 10.89
N PRO A 133 -13.45 2.92 11.56
CA PRO A 133 -13.62 3.66 12.82
C PRO A 133 -12.75 3.17 13.96
N LEU A 134 -12.32 1.89 13.93
CA LEU A 134 -11.38 1.33 14.89
C LEU A 134 -9.92 1.53 14.42
N LEU A 135 -9.63 1.27 13.15
CA LEU A 135 -8.26 1.16 12.64
C LEU A 135 -7.63 2.49 12.22
N ARG A 136 -8.43 3.51 11.94
CA ARG A 136 -7.96 4.77 11.37
C ARG A 136 -8.35 5.93 12.28
N HIS A 137 -7.38 6.77 12.61
CA HIS A 137 -7.65 8.02 13.31
C HIS A 137 -8.57 8.94 12.47
N PRO A 138 -9.54 9.67 13.07
CA PRO A 138 -10.48 10.52 12.33
C PRO A 138 -9.83 11.61 11.46
N GLN A 139 -8.61 12.03 11.81
CA GLN A 139 -7.82 13.03 11.07
C GLN A 139 -6.82 12.43 10.08
N SER A 140 -6.82 11.10 9.89
CA SER A 140 -6.01 10.47 8.85
C SER A 140 -6.41 11.01 7.48
N PRO A 141 -5.43 11.27 6.59
CA PRO A 141 -5.73 11.58 5.20
C PRO A 141 -6.46 10.40 4.53
N ARG A 142 -7.39 10.71 3.63
CA ARG A 142 -8.22 9.71 2.95
C ARG A 142 -8.10 9.77 1.45
N TRP A 143 -7.92 10.97 0.92
CA TRP A 143 -7.87 11.23 -0.51
C TRP A 143 -6.55 11.86 -0.88
N LEU A 144 -6.06 11.64 -2.10
CA LEU A 144 -4.85 12.27 -2.62
C LEU A 144 -4.80 13.79 -2.32
N SER A 145 -5.94 14.47 -2.44
CA SER A 145 -6.09 15.89 -2.12
C SER A 145 -5.79 16.25 -0.66
N ASP A 146 -6.00 15.35 0.30
CA ASP A 146 -5.63 15.61 1.70
C ASP A 146 -4.11 15.75 1.84
N TRP A 147 -3.32 14.94 1.13
CA TRP A 147 -1.86 15.07 1.11
C TRP A 147 -1.37 16.28 0.31
N MET A 148 -1.95 16.50 -0.88
CA MET A 148 -1.51 17.58 -1.78
C MET A 148 -1.78 18.99 -1.22
N TYR A 149 -2.86 19.16 -0.46
CA TYR A 149 -3.35 20.49 -0.08
C TYR A 149 -3.19 20.85 1.41
N SER A 150 -2.61 19.98 2.24
CA SER A 150 -2.60 20.17 3.71
C SER A 150 -1.22 20.24 4.37
N ASP A 151 -0.13 20.28 3.58
CA ASP A 151 1.27 20.23 4.07
C ASP A 151 1.53 19.13 5.12
N ILE A 152 0.95 17.95 4.89
CA ILE A 152 1.08 16.80 5.80
C ILE A 152 2.12 15.81 5.28
N PRO A 153 2.85 15.12 6.18
CA PRO A 153 3.70 14.00 5.77
C PRO A 153 2.86 12.89 5.15
N GLN A 154 3.48 12.09 4.29
CA GLN A 154 2.80 10.98 3.61
C GLN A 154 2.53 9.80 4.53
N LEU A 155 3.39 9.59 5.54
CA LEU A 155 3.28 8.50 6.50
C LEU A 155 2.44 8.91 7.72
N HIS A 156 1.40 8.14 8.00
CA HIS A 156 0.62 8.26 9.22
C HIS A 156 0.51 6.91 9.92
N ILE A 157 0.88 6.87 11.20
CA ILE A 157 0.80 5.70 12.05
C ILE A 157 -0.29 5.93 13.09
N HIS A 158 -1.21 4.98 13.19
CA HIS A 158 -2.21 4.93 14.25
C HIS A 158 -2.02 3.66 15.08
N VAL A 159 -1.90 3.81 16.40
CA VAL A 159 -1.77 2.70 17.34
C VAL A 159 -3.03 2.63 18.20
N VAL A 160 -3.65 1.46 18.26
CA VAL A 160 -4.81 1.20 19.12
C VAL A 160 -4.42 0.16 20.15
N LEU A 161 -4.53 0.52 21.42
CA LEU A 161 -4.23 -0.34 22.55
C LEU A 161 -5.51 -0.93 23.14
N PHE A 162 -5.53 -2.25 23.24
CA PHE A 162 -6.43 -3.01 24.10
C PHE A 162 -5.66 -3.51 25.33
N GLN A 163 -6.37 -4.11 26.30
CA GLN A 163 -5.72 -4.72 27.47
C GLN A 163 -4.90 -5.98 27.13
N ASP A 164 -5.17 -6.60 25.99
CA ASP A 164 -4.62 -7.89 25.56
C ASP A 164 -4.07 -7.87 24.12
N ALA A 165 -4.10 -6.72 23.44
CA ALA A 165 -3.68 -6.62 22.04
C ALA A 165 -3.28 -5.19 21.64
N THR A 166 -2.49 -5.09 20.58
CA THR A 166 -2.18 -3.82 19.92
C THR A 166 -2.49 -3.92 18.43
N LEU A 167 -3.17 -2.91 17.90
CA LEU A 167 -3.31 -2.72 16.46
C LEU A 167 -2.40 -1.57 16.02
N ILE A 168 -1.64 -1.79 14.95
CA ILE A 168 -0.82 -0.75 14.32
C ILE A 168 -1.28 -0.60 12.88
N THR A 169 -1.77 0.58 12.53
CA THR A 169 -2.20 0.91 11.18
C THR A 169 -1.25 1.92 10.54
N ILE A 170 -0.73 1.55 9.37
CA ILE A 170 0.12 2.40 8.53
C ILE A 170 -0.74 2.92 7.37
N THR A 171 -1.05 4.21 7.39
CA THR A 171 -1.73 4.91 6.31
C THR A 171 -0.72 5.60 5.40
N HIS A 172 -0.73 5.27 4.10
CA HIS A 172 0.17 5.85 3.10
C HIS A 172 -0.46 5.86 1.68
N LEU A 173 0.12 6.64 0.76
CA LEU A 173 -0.16 6.55 -0.68
C LEU A 173 0.75 5.51 -1.35
N HIS A 174 0.29 4.87 -2.43
CA HIS A 174 1.12 3.93 -3.22
C HIS A 174 2.35 4.63 -3.81
N THR A 175 2.26 5.93 -4.08
CA THR A 175 3.40 6.74 -4.55
C THR A 175 4.57 6.75 -3.57
N LEU A 176 4.34 6.45 -2.28
CA LEU A 176 5.40 6.35 -1.27
C LEU A 176 6.03 4.95 -1.22
N PHE A 177 5.21 3.90 -1.21
CA PHE A 177 5.64 2.51 -1.09
C PHE A 177 4.80 1.57 -1.94
N ASP A 178 5.46 0.64 -2.62
CA ASP A 178 4.85 -0.62 -3.02
C ASP A 178 4.82 -1.62 -1.83
N ALA A 179 4.41 -2.86 -2.10
CA ALA A 179 4.36 -3.90 -1.07
C ALA A 179 5.75 -4.27 -0.53
N MET A 180 6.80 -4.22 -1.36
CA MET A 180 8.16 -4.59 -0.97
C MET A 180 8.82 -3.50 -0.14
N ALA A 181 8.71 -2.24 -0.56
CA ALA A 181 9.19 -1.08 0.18
C ALA A 181 8.50 -0.95 1.54
N ARG A 182 7.18 -1.24 1.63
CA ARG A 182 6.48 -1.30 2.92
C ARG A 182 7.04 -2.41 3.82
N ALA A 183 7.33 -3.59 3.29
CA ALA A 183 7.91 -4.68 4.07
C ALA A 183 9.29 -4.32 4.62
N GLU A 184 10.14 -3.70 3.80
CA GLU A 184 11.46 -3.21 4.22
C GLU A 184 11.35 -2.07 5.25
N PHE A 185 10.40 -1.15 5.07
CA PHE A 185 10.09 -0.12 6.07
C PHE A 185 9.71 -0.73 7.43
N ILE A 186 8.83 -1.74 7.46
CA ILE A 186 8.42 -2.41 8.69
C ILE A 186 9.61 -3.10 9.37
N LYS A 187 10.47 -3.79 8.61
CA LYS A 187 11.68 -4.44 9.14
C LYS A 187 12.67 -3.42 9.72
N ALA A 188 12.93 -2.34 8.98
CA ALA A 188 13.83 -1.26 9.40
C ALA A 188 13.30 -0.57 10.67
N TRP A 189 12.00 -0.31 10.73
CA TRP A 189 11.36 0.28 11.91
C TRP A 189 11.44 -0.66 13.11
N ALA A 190 11.19 -1.95 12.93
CA ALA A 190 11.35 -2.95 13.99
C ALA A 190 12.81 -3.05 14.48
N ALA A 191 13.80 -2.93 13.59
CA ALA A 191 15.21 -2.86 13.96
C ALA A 191 15.52 -1.62 14.81
N ALA A 192 15.06 -0.45 14.39
CA ALA A 192 15.23 0.81 15.12
C ALA A 192 14.52 0.80 16.50
N VAL A 193 13.34 0.20 16.61
CA VAL A 193 12.65 -0.01 17.90
C VAL A 193 13.48 -0.92 18.81
N GLY A 194 14.10 -1.97 18.26
CA GLY A 194 14.96 -2.89 18.99
C GLY A 194 16.39 -2.39 19.25
N GLY A 195 16.74 -1.17 18.84
CA GLY A 195 18.10 -0.63 18.97
C GLY A 195 19.15 -1.35 18.12
N ARG A 196 18.73 -2.00 17.04
CA ARG A 196 19.59 -2.73 16.10
C ARG A 196 19.88 -1.87 14.87
N ASP A 197 20.51 -0.72 15.09
CA ASP A 197 20.70 0.28 14.03
C ASP A 197 21.56 -0.24 12.87
N GLN A 198 22.45 -1.20 13.13
CA GLN A 198 23.24 -1.89 12.11
C GLN A 198 22.40 -2.75 11.14
N ASP A 199 21.18 -3.14 11.55
CA ASP A 199 20.27 -3.94 10.74
C ASP A 199 19.31 -3.06 9.90
N ILE A 200 19.41 -1.72 10.01
CA ILE A 200 18.64 -0.78 9.19
C ILE A 200 19.27 -0.74 7.79
N PRO A 201 18.56 -1.16 6.73
CA PRO A 201 19.14 -1.17 5.40
C PRO A 201 19.32 0.26 4.88
N ARG A 202 20.33 0.44 4.03
CA ARG A 202 20.58 1.71 3.37
C ARG A 202 19.46 2.04 2.39
N CYS A 203 18.83 3.20 2.58
CA CYS A 203 17.87 3.72 1.60
C CYS A 203 18.61 4.45 0.46
N ILE A 204 18.10 4.32 -0.77
CA ILE A 204 18.65 5.01 -1.94
C ILE A 204 18.24 6.49 -1.85
N PRO A 205 19.16 7.44 -2.09
CA PRO A 205 18.84 8.86 -2.11
C PRO A 205 17.66 9.19 -3.04
N ILE A 206 16.81 10.11 -2.61
CA ILE A 206 15.57 10.48 -3.32
C ILE A 206 15.80 11.00 -4.74
N ASP A 207 16.96 11.60 -5.01
CA ASP A 207 17.35 12.16 -6.31
C ASP A 207 18.01 11.15 -7.26
N GLN A 208 18.24 9.92 -6.79
CA GLN A 208 18.70 8.82 -7.63
C GLN A 208 17.51 7.96 -8.03
N ASP A 209 17.32 7.77 -9.33
CA ASP A 209 16.31 6.87 -9.89
C ASP A 209 17.00 5.76 -10.70
N PRO A 210 17.23 4.58 -10.09
CA PRO A 210 17.80 3.42 -10.78
C PRO A 210 16.95 2.93 -11.97
N PHE A 211 15.66 3.27 -11.99
CA PHE A 211 14.71 2.85 -13.02
C PHE A 211 14.47 3.92 -14.09
N ALA A 212 15.16 5.07 -14.05
CA ALA A 212 14.94 6.17 -14.99
C ALA A 212 15.15 5.77 -16.46
N ALA A 213 16.09 4.86 -16.73
CA ALA A 213 16.36 4.34 -18.08
C ALA A 213 15.51 3.10 -18.44
N VAL A 214 14.77 2.53 -17.49
CA VAL A 214 13.99 1.32 -17.75
C VAL A 214 12.77 1.69 -18.60
N GLY A 215 12.69 1.08 -19.78
CA GLY A 215 11.64 1.39 -20.77
C GLY A 215 11.94 2.61 -21.65
N SER A 216 13.11 3.26 -21.51
CA SER A 216 13.50 4.36 -22.42
C SER A 216 13.95 3.85 -23.79
N GLU A 217 14.40 2.60 -23.88
CA GLU A 217 14.72 1.96 -25.15
C GLU A 217 13.45 1.61 -25.91
N LYS A 218 13.37 2.04 -27.17
CA LYS A 218 12.28 1.69 -28.09
C LYS A 218 12.45 0.25 -28.58
N ALA A 219 12.26 -0.73 -27.70
CA ALA A 219 12.12 -2.11 -28.12
C ALA A 219 10.86 -2.24 -28.99
N ALA A 220 10.95 -2.98 -30.09
CA ALA A 220 9.78 -3.26 -30.90
C ALA A 220 8.74 -4.01 -30.05
N ALA A 221 7.53 -3.47 -29.93
CA ALA A 221 6.47 -4.04 -29.09
C ALA A 221 6.18 -5.52 -29.41
N LYS A 222 6.40 -5.95 -30.65
CA LYS A 222 6.26 -7.34 -31.12
C LYS A 222 7.19 -8.34 -30.41
N ASN A 223 8.24 -7.87 -29.74
CA ASN A 223 9.14 -8.74 -28.97
C ASN A 223 8.54 -9.14 -27.60
N TYR A 224 7.40 -8.57 -27.23
CA TYR A 224 6.66 -8.97 -26.04
C TYR A 224 5.93 -10.29 -26.29
N VAL A 225 6.19 -11.30 -25.45
CA VAL A 225 5.64 -12.67 -25.60
C VAL A 225 4.11 -12.68 -25.70
N TYR A 226 3.44 -11.74 -25.03
CA TYR A 226 1.99 -11.60 -25.04
C TYR A 226 1.50 -10.44 -25.92
N TYR A 227 2.28 -10.03 -26.92
CA TYR A 227 1.91 -8.93 -27.81
C TYR A 227 0.54 -9.14 -28.45
N GLU A 228 0.26 -10.35 -28.92
CA GLU A 228 -1.04 -10.71 -29.52
C GLU A 228 -2.20 -10.72 -28.51
N HIS A 229 -1.92 -10.67 -27.21
CA HIS A 229 -2.93 -10.55 -26.15
C HIS A 229 -3.12 -9.10 -25.67
N LEU A 230 -2.32 -8.15 -26.17
CA LEU A 230 -2.55 -6.74 -25.91
C LEU A 230 -3.86 -6.31 -26.59
N LEU A 231 -4.66 -5.53 -25.86
CA LEU A 231 -5.89 -4.99 -26.41
C LEU A 231 -5.56 -4.10 -27.62
N SER A 232 -6.08 -4.49 -28.79
CA SER A 232 -6.11 -3.60 -29.94
C SER A 232 -6.91 -2.33 -29.62
N TRP A 233 -6.66 -1.23 -30.33
CA TRP A 233 -7.41 0.02 -30.11
C TRP A 233 -8.94 -0.14 -30.11
N PRO A 234 -9.55 -0.90 -31.05
CA PRO A 234 -10.99 -1.19 -31.00
C PRO A 234 -11.39 -1.99 -29.77
N ALA A 235 -10.59 -2.99 -29.38
CA ALA A 235 -10.86 -3.80 -28.19
C ALA A 235 -10.75 -2.97 -26.90
N MET A 236 -9.83 -2.00 -26.83
CA MET A 236 -9.76 -1.04 -25.72
C MET A 236 -11.01 -0.17 -25.64
N ILE A 237 -11.49 0.38 -26.77
CA ILE A 237 -12.72 1.19 -26.77
C ILE A 237 -13.91 0.36 -26.28
N LEU A 238 -14.07 -0.87 -26.79
CA LEU A 238 -15.13 -1.77 -26.36
C LEU A 238 -14.99 -2.14 -24.87
N PHE A 239 -13.77 -2.36 -24.39
CA PHE A 239 -13.48 -2.61 -22.98
C PHE A 239 -13.94 -1.43 -22.11
N PHE A 240 -13.55 -0.19 -22.46
CA PHE A 240 -13.96 0.99 -21.69
C PHE A 240 -15.47 1.25 -21.73
N LEU A 241 -16.14 0.99 -22.85
CA LEU A 241 -17.60 1.08 -22.93
C LEU A 241 -18.29 0.05 -22.03
N ARG A 242 -17.80 -1.20 -22.02
CA ARG A 242 -18.31 -2.25 -21.14
C ARG A 242 -18.05 -1.92 -19.66
N LEU A 243 -16.83 -1.47 -19.34
CA LEU A 243 -16.47 -1.04 -18.01
C LEU A 243 -17.35 0.12 -17.54
N LEU A 244 -17.59 1.12 -18.39
CA LEU A 244 -18.48 2.23 -18.08
C LEU A 244 -19.92 1.75 -17.85
N PHE A 245 -20.42 0.84 -18.69
CA PHE A 245 -21.74 0.26 -18.53
C PHE A 245 -21.86 -0.54 -17.22
N GLU A 246 -20.84 -1.32 -16.87
CA GLU A 246 -20.78 -2.03 -15.58
C GLU A 246 -20.75 -1.07 -14.40
N ILE A 247 -19.92 -0.02 -14.44
CA ILE A 247 -19.87 0.99 -13.37
C ILE A 247 -21.23 1.70 -13.21
N LEU A 248 -21.92 1.97 -14.32
CA LEU A 248 -23.23 2.64 -14.29
C LEU A 248 -24.35 1.73 -13.78
N LEU A 249 -24.35 0.45 -14.15
CA LEU A 249 -25.36 -0.52 -13.71
C LEU A 249 -25.09 -1.08 -12.31
N TYR A 250 -23.82 -1.30 -11.99
CA TYR A 250 -23.33 -1.96 -10.77
C TYR A 250 -22.44 -1.02 -9.96
N TRP A 251 -22.92 0.20 -9.75
CA TRP A 251 -22.24 1.23 -8.95
C TRP A 251 -21.97 0.85 -7.48
N LYS A 252 -22.63 -0.20 -6.97
CA LYS A 252 -22.42 -0.74 -5.63
C LYS A 252 -21.48 -1.94 -5.73
N ASP A 253 -20.21 -1.70 -5.45
CA ASP A 253 -19.22 -2.74 -5.27
C ASP A 253 -19.02 -2.99 -3.76
N GLU A 254 -19.03 -4.26 -3.37
CA GLU A 254 -18.81 -4.68 -1.98
C GLU A 254 -17.54 -5.53 -1.91
N GLN A 255 -16.52 -4.99 -1.26
CA GLN A 255 -15.27 -5.71 -1.05
C GLN A 255 -15.35 -6.51 0.24
N HIS A 256 -15.17 -7.83 0.14
CA HIS A 256 -15.06 -8.73 1.29
C HIS A 256 -13.70 -9.42 1.34
N THR A 257 -13.24 -9.70 2.56
CA THR A 257 -12.06 -10.55 2.77
C THR A 257 -12.54 -11.95 3.11
N PHE A 258 -12.02 -12.98 2.43
CA PHE A 258 -12.30 -14.35 2.79
C PHE A 258 -11.02 -15.09 3.16
N ARG A 259 -11.08 -15.91 4.20
CA ARG A 259 -9.98 -16.77 4.61
C ARG A 259 -10.07 -18.10 3.89
N ILE A 260 -8.99 -18.47 3.20
CA ILE A 260 -8.81 -19.80 2.63
C ILE A 260 -7.87 -20.59 3.55
N PRO A 261 -8.33 -21.69 4.19
CA PRO A 261 -7.46 -22.58 4.95
C PRO A 261 -6.29 -23.13 4.13
N GLY A 262 -5.13 -23.32 4.76
CA GLY A 262 -3.92 -23.82 4.08
C GLY A 262 -4.15 -25.14 3.35
N ARG A 263 -4.85 -26.09 4.00
CA ARG A 263 -5.25 -27.38 3.42
C ARG A 263 -6.03 -27.26 2.10
N CYS A 264 -6.81 -26.19 1.91
CA CYS A 264 -7.54 -25.96 0.68
C CYS A 264 -6.58 -25.53 -0.44
N VAL A 265 -5.61 -24.68 -0.11
CA VAL A 265 -4.54 -24.27 -1.04
C VAL A 265 -3.67 -25.46 -1.42
N ASP A 266 -3.30 -26.30 -0.45
CA ASP A 266 -2.52 -27.52 -0.71
C ASP A 266 -3.25 -28.46 -1.67
N ARG A 267 -4.54 -28.70 -1.44
CA ARG A 267 -5.37 -29.52 -2.34
C ARG A 267 -5.46 -28.92 -3.74
N MET A 268 -5.66 -27.60 -3.87
CA MET A 268 -5.67 -26.93 -5.17
C MET A 268 -4.33 -27.09 -5.89
N ARG A 269 -3.23 -26.96 -5.16
CA ARG A 269 -1.88 -27.18 -5.68
C ARG A 269 -1.67 -28.62 -6.15
N GLU A 270 -2.02 -29.61 -5.33
CA GLU A 270 -1.89 -31.04 -5.66
C GLU A 270 -2.71 -31.41 -6.90
N ALA A 271 -3.97 -30.96 -6.97
CA ALA A 271 -4.83 -31.19 -8.13
C ALA A 271 -4.27 -30.56 -9.41
N THR A 272 -3.72 -29.35 -9.31
CA THR A 272 -3.07 -28.67 -10.44
C THR A 272 -1.84 -29.45 -10.91
N LEU A 273 -0.97 -29.88 -9.99
CA LEU A 273 0.23 -30.67 -10.31
C LEU A 273 -0.12 -32.03 -10.94
N ALA A 274 -1.18 -32.69 -10.48
CA ALA A 274 -1.67 -33.93 -11.08
C ALA A 274 -2.13 -33.70 -12.54
N SER A 275 -2.95 -32.66 -12.78
CA SER A 275 -3.46 -32.34 -14.12
C SER A 275 -2.36 -31.99 -15.13
N LEU A 276 -1.27 -31.36 -14.67
CA LEU A 276 -0.11 -31.04 -15.51
C LEU A 276 0.67 -32.30 -15.88
N THR A 277 0.70 -33.29 -14.99
CA THR A 277 1.35 -34.59 -15.23
C THR A 277 0.54 -35.41 -16.23
N ASP A 278 -0.78 -35.45 -16.09
CA ASP A 278 -1.70 -36.14 -17.02
C ASP A 278 -1.66 -35.52 -18.42
N ASN A 279 -1.70 -34.20 -18.54
CA ASN A 279 -1.58 -33.51 -19.85
C ASN A 279 -0.22 -33.74 -20.53
N ARG A 280 0.85 -33.92 -19.75
CA ARG A 280 2.16 -34.26 -20.29
C ARG A 280 2.19 -35.69 -20.85
N GLN A 281 1.46 -36.63 -20.24
CA GLN A 281 1.31 -37.99 -20.76
C GLN A 281 0.49 -38.02 -22.07
N VAL A 282 -0.61 -37.26 -22.15
CA VAL A 282 -1.46 -37.16 -23.37
C VAL A 282 -0.68 -36.61 -24.57
N HIS A 283 0.24 -35.65 -24.36
CA HIS A 283 1.09 -35.13 -25.44
C HIS A 283 2.28 -36.03 -25.81
N THR A 284 2.55 -37.10 -25.05
CA THR A 284 3.62 -38.07 -25.36
C THR A 284 3.12 -39.40 -25.91
N SER A 285 1.81 -39.64 -25.97
CA SER A 285 1.25 -40.81 -26.66
C SER A 285 1.20 -40.54 -28.16
N PRO A 286 1.86 -41.36 -29.01
CA PRO A 286 1.72 -41.24 -30.46
C PRO A 286 0.26 -41.49 -30.82
N SER A 287 -0.32 -40.62 -31.65
CA SER A 287 -1.60 -40.81 -32.30
C SER A 287 -1.72 -42.25 -32.81
N ALA A 288 -2.63 -43.02 -32.22
CA ALA A 288 -3.01 -44.32 -32.75
C ALA A 288 -3.52 -44.15 -34.19
N LEU A 289 -2.97 -44.98 -35.06
CA LEU A 289 -3.25 -45.15 -36.48
C LEU A 289 -4.74 -44.96 -36.81
N ARG A 290 -5.04 -44.02 -37.71
CA ARG A 290 -6.19 -44.12 -38.60
C ARG A 290 -5.70 -44.81 -39.87
N GLU A 291 -6.10 -46.07 -40.04
CA GLU A 291 -6.30 -46.66 -41.37
C GLU A 291 -7.64 -46.18 -41.94
#